data_AF-A0A4R2BZ14-F1
#
_entry.id   AF-A0A4R2BZ14-F1
#
_cell.length_a   1.000
_cell.length_b   1.000
_cell.length_c   1.000
_cell.angle_alpha   90.00
_cell.angle_beta   90.00
_cell.angle_gamma   90.00
#
_symmetry.space_group_name_H-M   'P 1'
#
loop_
_entity.id
_entity.type
_entity.pdbx_description
1 polymer ?
#
loop_
_entity_poly.entity_id
_entity_poly.type
_entity_poly.pdbx_seq_one_letter_code
_entity_poly.pdbx_strand_id
1 'polypeptide(L)' 'MGSIGYTGPKPPVGDPAHHYHFQVFALDVDTLGIDPGATREDVLKAMSSHVLSKGEIVGTFERKAAAN' A
#
# COMPACT_ATOMS: atom_id res chain seq x y z
N MET A 1 9.70 13.65 2.16
CA MET A 1 10.40 12.60 2.92
C MET A 1 9.36 11.59 3.37
N GLY A 2 9.65 10.29 3.29
CA GLY A 2 8.74 9.26 3.76
C GLY A 2 8.69 9.25 5.29
N SER A 3 7.49 9.25 5.86
CA SER A 3 7.26 9.00 7.29
C SER A 3 6.79 7.56 7.49
N ILE A 4 7.13 6.96 8.63
CA ILE A 4 6.58 5.65 9.00
C ILE A 4 5.07 5.78 9.20
N GLY A 5 4.30 4.89 8.56
CA GLY A 5 2.85 4.84 8.66
C GLY A 5 2.14 5.13 7.33
N TYR A 6 0.81 5.24 7.40
CA TYR A 6 -0.04 5.48 6.25
C TYR A 6 -0.10 6.97 5.89
N THR A 7 0.16 7.30 4.62
CA THR A 7 -0.10 8.62 4.04
C THR A 7 -1.17 8.48 2.96
N GLY A 8 -2.25 9.24 3.09
CA GLY A 8 -3.42 9.13 2.21
C GLY A 8 -3.20 9.60 0.77
N PRO A 9 -4.18 9.35 -0.12
CA PRO A 9 -4.17 9.78 -1.52
C PRO A 9 -3.91 11.28 -1.70
N LYS A 10 -2.93 11.62 -2.54
CA LYS A 10 -2.64 13.00 -2.96
C LYS A 10 -2.17 13.03 -4.41
N PRO A 11 -3.02 12.63 -5.37
CA PRO A 11 -2.66 12.69 -6.78
C PRO A 11 -2.45 14.16 -7.19
N PRO A 12 -1.66 14.44 -8.24
CA PRO A 12 -1.58 15.76 -8.83
C PRO A 12 -2.98 16.30 -9.22
N VAL A 13 -3.16 17.62 -9.22
CA VAL A 13 -4.44 18.22 -9.66
C VAL A 13 -4.58 18.01 -11.17
N GLY A 14 -5.74 17.53 -11.61
CA GLY A 14 -6.05 17.35 -13.03
C GLY A 14 -5.49 16.07 -13.65
N ASP A 15 -4.72 15.28 -12.89
CA ASP A 15 -4.39 13.91 -13.30
C ASP A 15 -5.67 13.06 -13.36
N PRO A 16 -5.73 12.02 -14.23
CA PRO A 16 -6.74 10.98 -14.13
C PRO A 16 -6.74 10.34 -12.74
N ALA A 17 -7.84 9.68 -12.37
CA ALA A 17 -7.92 9.00 -11.07
C ALA A 17 -6.75 8.01 -10.88
N HIS A 18 -5.99 8.18 -9.80
CA HIS A 18 -4.94 7.24 -9.42
C HIS A 18 -5.58 6.01 -8.76
N HIS A 19 -4.99 4.84 -8.99
CA HIS A 19 -5.44 3.57 -8.42
C HIS A 19 -4.61 3.24 -7.18
N TYR A 20 -5.29 3.13 -6.03
CA TYR A 20 -4.68 2.82 -4.74
C TYR A 20 -5.00 1.37 -4.38
N HIS A 21 -3.97 0.52 -4.45
CA HIS A 21 -4.06 -0.90 -4.16
C HIS A 21 -3.86 -1.15 -2.66
N PHE A 22 -4.88 -1.68 -2.00
CA PHE A 22 -4.80 -2.11 -0.60
C PHE A 22 -4.79 -3.63 -0.56
N GLN A 23 -3.66 -4.20 -0.15
CA GLN A 23 -3.40 -5.63 -0.15
C GLN A 23 -3.36 -6.15 1.28
N VAL A 24 -4.08 -7.24 1.54
CA VAL A 24 -4.07 -7.95 2.82
C VAL A 24 -3.59 -9.37 2.57
N PHE A 25 -2.65 -9.84 3.38
CA PHE A 25 -2.08 -11.18 3.29
C PHE A 25 -2.35 -11.94 4.58
N ALA A 26 -2.84 -13.16 4.47
CA ALA A 26 -2.93 -14.10 5.58
C ALA A 26 -1.63 -14.91 5.64
N LEU A 27 -0.96 -14.91 6.79
CA LEU A 27 0.34 -15.55 6.99
C LEU A 27 0.23 -16.68 8.02
N ASP A 28 1.08 -17.70 7.91
CA ASP A 28 1.16 -18.84 8.84
C ASP A 28 2.20 -18.67 9.96
N VAL A 29 2.72 -17.46 10.14
CA VAL A 29 3.71 -17.09 11.16
C VAL A 29 3.22 -15.93 12.00
N ASP A 30 3.53 -15.95 13.30
CA ASP A 30 3.14 -14.90 14.24
C ASP A 30 3.87 -13.57 13.99
N THR A 31 5.09 -13.63 13.45
CA THR A 31 5.93 -12.46 13.17
C THR A 31 6.86 -12.69 11.99
N LEU A 32 7.11 -11.64 11.21
CA LEU A 32 8.09 -11.63 10.12
C LEU A 32 9.51 -11.28 10.60
N GLY A 33 9.66 -10.84 11.86
CA GLY A 33 10.98 -10.47 12.41
C GLY A 33 11.63 -9.27 11.73
N ILE A 34 10.84 -8.31 11.23
CA ILE A 34 11.32 -7.08 10.57
C ILE A 34 11.13 -5.86 11.46
N ASP A 35 12.06 -4.92 11.39
CA ASP A 35 12.03 -3.68 12.17
C ASP A 35 11.09 -2.62 11.56
N PRO A 36 10.56 -1.69 12.37
CA PRO A 36 9.87 -0.51 11.87
C PRO A 36 10.73 0.26 10.85
N GLY A 37 10.13 0.64 9.72
CA GLY A 37 10.83 1.34 8.64
C GLY A 37 11.38 0.44 7.53
N ALA A 38 11.19 -0.88 7.62
CA ALA A 38 11.44 -1.80 6.51
C ALA A 38 10.74 -1.35 5.21
N THR A 39 11.38 -1.57 4.07
CA THR A 39 10.80 -1.20 2.78
C THR A 39 9.67 -2.15 2.37
N ARG A 40 8.86 -1.76 1.39
CA ARG A 40 7.87 -2.68 0.80
C ARG A 40 8.51 -3.97 0.30
N GLU A 41 9.69 -3.90 -0.29
CA GLU A 41 10.38 -5.08 -0.82
C GLU A 41 10.82 -6.03 0.30
N ASP A 42 11.36 -5.49 1.39
CA ASP A 42 11.75 -6.28 2.57
C ASP A 42 10.57 -7.06 3.15
N VAL A 43 9.41 -6.40 3.31
CA VAL A 43 8.18 -7.02 3.80
C VAL A 43 7.72 -8.15 2.88
N LEU A 44 7.67 -7.89 1.56
CA LEU A 44 7.23 -8.90 0.58
C LEU A 44 8.16 -10.11 0.55
N LYS A 45 9.47 -9.89 0.66
CA LYS A 45 10.45 -10.97 0.70
C LYS A 45 10.29 -11.80 1.96
N ALA A 46 10.19 -11.15 3.13
CA ALA A 46 10.06 -11.83 4.41
C ALA A 46 8.79 -12.69 4.49
N MET A 47 7.68 -12.24 3.91
CA MET A 47 6.41 -12.98 3.97
C MET A 47 6.24 -14.05 2.87
N SER A 48 7.06 -14.04 1.80
CA SER A 48 6.79 -14.76 0.55
C SER A 48 6.52 -16.27 0.71
N SER A 49 7.24 -16.95 1.60
CA SER A 49 7.06 -18.39 1.90
C SER A 49 5.90 -18.70 2.86
N HIS A 50 5.29 -17.67 3.44
CA HIS A 50 4.31 -17.78 4.53
C HIS A 50 2.89 -17.40 4.10
N VAL A 51 2.68 -16.95 2.86
CA VAL A 51 1.37 -16.49 2.38
C VAL A 51 0.42 -17.67 2.18
N LEU A 52 -0.62 -17.75 3.02
CA LEU A 52 -1.73 -18.70 2.86
C LEU A 52 -2.79 -18.19 1.89
N SER A 53 -3.06 -16.88 1.91
CA SER A 53 -4.06 -16.24 1.05
C SER A 53 -3.79 -14.74 0.93
N LYS A 54 -4.40 -14.11 -0.08
CA LYS A 54 -4.31 -12.67 -0.36
C LYS A 54 -5.67 -12.12 -0.78
N GLY A 55 -6.02 -10.95 -0.25
CA GLY A 55 -7.11 -10.11 -0.74
C GLY A 55 -6.59 -8.77 -1.23
N GLU A 56 -7.31 -8.16 -2.16
CA GLU A 56 -7.03 -6.80 -2.62
C GLU A 56 -8.34 -6.03 -2.85
N ILE A 57 -8.33 -4.76 -2.48
CA ILE A 57 -9.27 -3.78 -3.02
C ILE A 57 -8.49 -2.68 -3.73
N VAL A 58 -9.09 -2.12 -4.77
CA VAL A 58 -8.54 -0.99 -5.50
C VAL A 58 -9.50 0.18 -5.37
N GLY A 59 -9.08 1.20 -4.61
CA GLY A 59 -9.79 2.47 -4.52
C GLY A 59 -9.24 3.44 -5.54
N THR A 60 -10.08 4.32 -6.08
CA THR A 60 -9.63 5.40 -6.96
C THR A 60 -9.86 6.75 -6.32
N PHE A 61 -8.93 7.68 -6.54
CA PHE A 61 -9.10 9.07 -6.12
C PHE A 61 -8.52 10.01 -7.16
N GLU A 62 -9.23 11.11 -7.39
CA GLU A 62 -8.86 12.16 -8.33
C GLU A 62 -8.99 13.51 -7.63
N ARG A 63 -8.02 14.40 -7.86
CA ARG A 63 -8.14 15.80 -7.49
C ARG A 63 -8.53 16.61 -8.73
N LYS A 64 -9.83 16.86 -8.86
CA LYS A 64 -10.38 17.66 -9.96
C LYS A 64 -9.76 19.06 -9.97
N ALA A 65 -9.45 19.57 -11.16
CA ALA A 65 -9.20 20.99 -11.34
C ALA A 65 -10.48 21.78 -11.06
N ALA A 66 -10.36 23.05 -10.64
CA ALA A 66 -11.52 23.93 -10.56
C ALA A 66 -12.17 24.04 -11.95
N ALA A 67 -13.49 23.91 -12.00
CA ALA A 67 -14.24 24.24 -13.21
C ALA A 67 -14.16 25.76 -13.42
N ASN A 68 -13.75 26.18 -14.63
CA ASN A 68 -13.86 27.57 -15.07
C ASN A 68 -15.32 27.93 -15.34
#